data_AF-A0A2G8S5F1-F1
#
_entry.id   AF-A0A2G8S5F1-F1
#
_cell.length_a   1.000
_cell.length_b   1.000
_cell.length_c   1.000
_cell.angle_alpha   90.00
_cell.angle_beta   90.00
_cell.angle_gamma   90.00
#
_symmetry.space_group_name_H-M   'P 1'
#
loop_
_entity.id
_entity.type
_entity.pdbx_description
1 polymer ?
#
loop_
_entity_poly.entity_id
_entity_poly.type
_entity_poly.pdbx_seq_one_letter_code
_entity_poly.pdbx_strand_id
1 'polypeptide(L)'
;MSLDLHSHRTQLVLTALGAAAITAGVFSGYQQYVKQQKRRSLNQDVHRSLKANVKGKQKDLLHEDDGHPEIHLGGVDDNHGVPLAYDEELVREQLARNYAFFGDEGMARIRESTVVIVGCGGVGSWAAVMLARSGVKKLRLVDFDQVTLSSLNR
;
A
#
# COMPACT_ATOMS: atom_id res chain seq x y z
N MET A 1 -28.73 -37.78 -29.21
CA MET A 1 -28.49 -36.72 -30.21
C MET A 1 -27.16 -37.01 -30.88
N SER A 2 -27.18 -37.75 -31.98
CA SER A 2 -25.97 -38.12 -32.73
C SER A 2 -25.43 -36.88 -33.44
N LEU A 3 -24.29 -36.36 -32.99
CA LEU A 3 -23.59 -35.27 -33.68
C LEU A 3 -23.02 -35.84 -34.98
N ASP A 4 -23.59 -35.44 -36.11
CA ASP A 4 -23.10 -35.82 -37.43
C ASP A 4 -21.85 -34.99 -37.77
N LEU A 5 -20.69 -35.61 -37.59
CA LEU A 5 -19.35 -35.02 -37.78
C LEU A 5 -19.02 -34.73 -39.26
N HIS A 6 -19.87 -35.14 -40.21
CA HIS A 6 -19.68 -34.92 -41.64
C HIS A 6 -20.31 -33.64 -42.21
N SER A 7 -21.10 -32.90 -41.41
CA SER A 7 -21.70 -31.64 -41.87
C SER A 7 -20.69 -30.49 -41.84
N HIS A 8 -20.47 -29.85 -43.00
CA HIS A 8 -19.53 -28.72 -43.19
C HIS A 8 -19.76 -27.57 -42.19
N ARG A 9 -21.00 -27.36 -41.73
CA ARG A 9 -21.33 -26.35 -40.71
C ARG A 9 -20.83 -26.77 -39.32
N THR A 10 -20.95 -28.05 -38.96
CA THR A 10 -20.46 -28.60 -37.69
C THR A 10 -18.93 -28.53 -37.64
N GLN A 11 -18.25 -28.78 -38.76
CA GLN A 11 -16.80 -28.72 -38.86
C GLN A 11 -16.27 -27.28 -38.68
N LEU A 12 -16.95 -26.27 -39.25
CA LEU A 12 -16.60 -24.85 -39.06
C LEU A 12 -16.80 -24.37 -37.62
N VAL A 13 -17.88 -24.82 -36.96
CA VAL A 13 -18.13 -24.46 -35.56
C VAL A 13 -17.10 -25.13 -34.65
N LEU A 14 -16.75 -26.39 -34.92
CA LEU A 14 -15.75 -27.12 -34.12
C LEU A 14 -14.35 -26.51 -34.25
N THR A 15 -13.95 -26.11 -35.47
CA THR A 15 -12.65 -25.44 -35.69
C THR A 15 -12.62 -24.05 -35.06
N ALA A 16 -13.71 -23.28 -35.14
CA ALA A 16 -13.80 -21.98 -34.49
C ALA A 16 -13.70 -22.09 -32.96
N LEU A 17 -14.42 -23.04 -32.34
CA LEU A 17 -14.35 -23.29 -30.90
C LEU A 17 -12.96 -23.78 -30.47
N GLY A 18 -12.35 -24.68 -31.24
CA GLY A 18 -10.98 -25.15 -31.00
C GLY A 18 -9.96 -24.02 -31.05
N ALA A 19 -10.01 -23.18 -32.09
CA ALA A 19 -9.09 -22.04 -32.24
C ALA A 19 -9.29 -20.99 -31.13
N ALA A 20 -10.53 -20.72 -30.73
CA ALA A 20 -10.84 -19.80 -29.64
C ALA A 20 -10.31 -20.32 -28.30
N ALA A 21 -10.47 -21.62 -28.01
CA ALA A 21 -9.97 -22.23 -26.78
C ALA A 21 -8.44 -22.20 -26.72
N ILE A 22 -7.75 -22.51 -27.82
CA ILE A 22 -6.28 -22.44 -27.92
C ILE A 22 -5.80 -21.00 -27.70
N THR A 23 -6.41 -20.02 -28.38
CA THR A 23 -6.01 -18.62 -28.28
C THR A 23 -6.20 -18.09 -26.85
N ALA A 24 -7.35 -18.40 -26.23
CA ALA A 24 -7.62 -18.02 -24.84
C ALA A 24 -6.63 -18.69 -23.86
N GLY A 25 -6.29 -19.96 -24.08
CA GLY A 25 -5.31 -20.69 -23.28
C GLY A 25 -3.91 -20.09 -23.37
N VAL A 26 -3.43 -19.78 -24.58
CA VAL A 26 -2.13 -19.15 -24.81
C VAL A 26 -2.08 -17.75 -24.18
N PHE A 27 -3.13 -16.94 -24.40
CA PHE A 27 -3.18 -15.57 -23.87
C PHE A 27 -3.25 -15.56 -22.34
N SER A 28 -4.11 -16.40 -21.75
CA SER A 28 -4.23 -16.52 -20.30
C SER A 28 -2.94 -17.05 -19.67
N GLY A 29 -2.32 -18.07 -20.28
CA GLY A 29 -1.02 -18.60 -19.86
C GLY A 29 0.09 -17.55 -19.92
N TYR A 30 0.15 -16.77 -21.00
CA TYR A 30 1.11 -15.67 -21.15
C TYR A 30 0.89 -14.57 -20.09
N GLN A 31 -0.36 -14.13 -19.89
CA GLN A 31 -0.67 -13.15 -18.85
C GLN A 31 -0.34 -13.67 -17.45
N GLN A 32 -0.61 -14.94 -17.18
CA GLN A 32 -0.33 -15.57 -15.88
C GLN A 32 1.17 -15.72 -15.65
N TYR A 33 1.95 -16.03 -16.68
CA TYR A 33 3.41 -16.06 -16.64
C TYR A 33 4.01 -14.67 -16.36
N VAL A 34 3.56 -13.64 -17.08
CA VAL A 34 4.02 -12.26 -16.89
C VAL A 34 3.68 -11.76 -15.48
N LYS A 35 2.46 -12.02 -14.99
CA LYS A 35 2.06 -11.69 -13.60
C LYS A 35 2.95 -12.36 -12.56
N GLN A 36 3.34 -13.62 -12.79
CA GLN A 36 4.21 -14.35 -11.87
C GLN A 36 5.63 -13.80 -11.83
N GLN A 37 6.19 -13.36 -12.96
CA GLN A 37 7.51 -12.72 -12.97
C GLN A 37 7.49 -11.40 -12.19
N LYS A 38 6.50 -10.54 -12.44
CA LYS A 38 6.38 -9.24 -11.76
C LYS A 38 6.16 -9.39 -10.25
N ARG A 39 5.47 -10.46 -9.81
CA ARG A 39 5.30 -10.78 -8.39
C ARG A 39 6.62 -11.15 -7.71
N ARG A 40 7.52 -11.84 -8.42
CA ARG A 40 8.83 -12.22 -7.87
C ARG A 40 9.74 -11.02 -7.71
N SER A 41 9.79 -10.11 -8.69
CA SER A 41 10.58 -8.87 -8.55
C SER A 41 10.04 -8.00 -7.42
N LEU A 42 8.72 -7.83 -7.32
CA LEU A 42 8.11 -7.06 -6.24
C LEU A 42 8.44 -7.62 -4.85
N ASN A 43 8.37 -8.95 -4.67
CA ASN A 43 8.75 -9.58 -3.41
C ASN A 43 10.24 -9.38 -3.07
N GLN A 44 11.11 -9.42 -4.08
CA GLN A 44 12.54 -9.15 -3.89
C GLN A 44 12.79 -7.69 -3.53
N ASP A 45 12.10 -6.75 -4.16
CA ASP A 45 12.20 -5.32 -3.88
C ASP A 45 11.69 -5.00 -2.48
N VAL A 46 10.55 -5.57 -2.05
CA VAL A 46 10.05 -5.45 -0.67
C VAL A 46 11.08 -5.96 0.32
N HIS A 47 11.63 -7.17 0.09
CA HIS A 47 12.63 -7.75 0.99
C HIS A 47 13.94 -6.96 1.01
N ARG A 48 14.34 -6.38 -0.13
CA ARG A 48 15.49 -5.48 -0.24
C ARG A 48 15.25 -4.19 0.53
N SER A 49 14.09 -3.57 0.41
CA SER A 49 13.74 -2.33 1.14
C SER A 49 13.67 -2.56 2.64
N LEU A 50 13.10 -3.69 3.09
CA LEU A 50 13.13 -4.08 4.50
C LEU A 50 14.56 -4.27 5.01
N LYS A 51 15.42 -4.97 4.25
CA LYS A 51 16.84 -5.15 4.61
C LYS A 51 17.64 -3.85 4.59
N ALA A 52 17.37 -2.97 3.64
CA ALA A 52 18.01 -1.66 3.55
C ALA A 52 17.63 -0.78 4.74
N ASN A 53 16.35 -0.78 5.15
CA ASN A 53 15.90 -0.12 6.38
C ASN A 53 16.60 -0.70 7.63
N VAL A 54 16.73 -2.03 7.73
CA VAL A 54 17.45 -2.67 8.86
C VAL A 54 18.95 -2.32 8.85
N LYS A 55 19.60 -2.29 7.68
CA LYS A 55 21.03 -1.99 7.55
C LYS A 55 21.35 -0.51 7.72
N GLY A 56 20.47 0.39 7.28
CA GLY A 56 20.52 1.83 7.60
C GLY A 56 20.47 2.05 9.11
N LYS A 57 19.52 1.37 9.79
CA LYS A 57 19.39 1.38 11.25
C LYS A 57 20.61 0.82 12.01
N GLN A 58 21.38 -0.07 11.38
CA GLN A 58 22.65 -0.57 11.95
C GLN A 58 23.86 0.32 11.63
N LYS A 59 23.80 1.13 10.57
CA LYS A 59 24.86 2.09 10.21
C LYS A 59 24.76 3.38 11.03
N ASP A 60 23.55 3.82 11.40
CA ASP A 60 23.32 4.96 12.31
C ASP A 60 23.75 4.69 13.75
N LEU A 61 23.91 3.42 14.15
CA LEU A 61 24.48 3.06 15.46
C LEU A 61 26.02 3.16 15.48
N LEU A 62 26.67 3.47 14.35
CA LEU A 62 28.13 3.52 14.20
C LEU A 62 28.66 4.79 13.52
N HIS A 63 27.83 5.82 13.30
CA HIS A 63 28.28 7.11 12.76
C HIS A 63 27.80 8.27 13.61
N GLU A 64 28.77 9.06 14.09
CA GLU A 64 28.56 10.34 14.77
C GLU A 64 27.92 11.36 13.82
N ASP A 65 26.98 12.12 14.40
CA ASP A 65 26.40 13.41 14.04
C ASP A 65 26.82 14.08 12.71
N ASP A 66 26.00 13.91 11.67
CA ASP A 66 25.99 14.74 10.47
C ASP A 66 24.57 15.33 10.24
N GLY A 67 24.09 16.17 11.16
CA GLY A 67 23.30 17.39 10.88
C GLY A 67 22.03 17.39 10.00
N HIS A 68 21.50 16.25 9.54
CA HIS A 68 20.29 16.18 8.73
C HIS A 68 19.20 15.40 9.49
N PRO A 69 18.01 16.00 9.77
CA PRO A 69 16.95 15.28 10.44
C PRO A 69 16.36 14.24 9.49
N GLU A 70 16.80 12.99 9.64
CA GLU A 70 16.20 11.83 8.98
C GLU A 70 14.78 11.64 9.54
N ILE A 71 13.75 11.85 8.71
CA ILE A 71 12.35 11.63 9.11
C ILE A 71 12.11 10.12 9.13
N HIS A 72 12.37 9.50 10.28
CA HIS A 72 12.09 8.09 10.54
C HIS A 72 10.57 7.86 10.62
N LEU A 73 9.97 7.43 9.51
CA LEU A 73 8.56 7.03 9.45
C LEU A 73 8.39 5.66 10.12
N GLY A 74 7.89 5.67 11.36
CA GLY A 74 7.67 4.47 12.18
C GLY A 74 6.65 3.52 11.56
N GLY A 75 7.13 2.39 11.02
CA GLY A 75 6.32 1.23 10.62
C GLY A 75 5.91 0.38 11.83
N VAL A 76 4.73 -0.23 11.71
CA VAL A 76 3.98 -0.99 12.72
C VAL A 76 4.58 -2.40 12.94
N ASP A 77 5.89 -2.52 13.05
CA ASP A 77 6.55 -3.81 13.31
C ASP A 77 7.15 -3.84 14.71
N ASP A 78 6.34 -4.43 15.59
CA ASP A 78 6.62 -5.08 16.85
C ASP A 78 8.11 -5.46 17.06
N ASN A 79 8.63 -5.05 18.22
CA ASN A 79 9.91 -5.41 18.88
C ASN A 79 11.19 -4.57 18.73
N HIS A 80 11.33 -3.59 17.82
CA HIS A 80 12.52 -2.69 17.81
C HIS A 80 12.20 -1.22 17.49
N GLY A 81 11.14 -0.68 18.09
CA GLY A 81 10.81 0.74 18.02
C GLY A 81 11.11 1.42 19.35
N VAL A 82 11.82 2.56 19.33
CA VAL A 82 11.74 3.54 20.41
C VAL A 82 10.24 3.70 20.73
N PRO A 83 9.78 3.55 21.98
CA PRO A 83 8.39 3.81 22.31
C PRO A 83 8.17 5.31 22.07
N LEU A 84 7.72 5.69 20.86
CA LEU A 84 7.15 7.01 20.60
C LEU A 84 5.72 7.03 21.18
N ALA A 85 5.58 6.51 22.39
CA ALA A 85 4.42 6.76 23.23
C ALA A 85 4.58 8.20 23.73
N TYR A 86 4.22 9.15 22.86
CA TYR A 86 4.02 10.52 23.29
C TYR A 86 2.96 10.53 24.39
N ASP A 87 3.20 11.38 25.39
CA ASP A 87 2.24 11.55 26.48
C ASP A 87 0.86 11.87 25.91
N GLU A 88 -0.15 11.10 26.33
CA GLU A 88 -1.54 11.33 25.91
C GLU A 88 -2.03 12.71 26.37
N GLU A 89 -1.46 13.25 27.46
CA GLU A 89 -1.73 14.62 27.90
C GLU A 89 -1.25 15.65 26.85
N LEU A 90 -0.03 15.51 26.35
CA LEU A 90 0.53 16.38 25.31
C LEU A 90 -0.26 16.26 24.00
N VAL A 91 -0.65 15.04 23.62
CA VAL A 91 -1.49 14.83 22.43
C VAL A 91 -2.86 15.47 22.60
N ARG A 92 -3.44 15.40 23.79
CA ARG A 92 -4.71 16.06 24.11
C ARG A 92 -4.60 17.58 24.03
N GLU A 93 -3.48 18.15 24.51
CA GLU A 93 -3.20 19.58 24.38
C GLU A 93 -3.10 19.99 22.89
N GLN A 94 -2.34 19.26 22.08
CA GLN A 94 -2.22 19.53 20.64
C GLN A 94 -3.56 19.46 19.89
N LEU A 95 -4.44 18.54 20.32
CA LEU A 95 -5.75 18.31 19.72
C LEU A 95 -6.88 19.07 20.44
N ALA A 96 -6.58 20.02 21.34
CA ALA A 96 -7.57 20.65 22.21
C ALA A 96 -8.79 21.21 21.45
N ARG A 97 -8.58 21.78 20.26
CA ARG A 97 -9.68 22.27 19.41
C ARG A 97 -10.59 21.16 18.87
N ASN A 98 -10.02 20.00 18.55
CA ASN A 98 -10.81 18.84 18.13
C ASN A 98 -11.59 18.28 19.30
N TYR A 99 -10.99 18.20 20.49
CA TYR A 99 -11.69 17.84 21.73
C TYR A 99 -12.83 18.80 22.06
N ALA A 100 -12.62 20.11 21.90
CA ALA A 100 -13.67 21.11 22.11
C ALA A 100 -14.85 20.96 21.12
N PHE A 101 -14.59 20.52 19.89
CA PHE A 101 -15.62 20.35 18.86
C PHE A 101 -16.35 19.00 18.94
N PHE A 102 -15.62 17.89 19.09
CA PHE A 102 -16.18 16.54 19.08
C PHE A 102 -16.56 16.01 20.47
N GLY A 103 -16.08 16.67 21.53
CA GLY A 103 -16.16 16.16 22.90
C GLY A 103 -15.26 14.94 23.13
N ASP A 104 -15.17 14.52 24.38
CA ASP A 104 -14.32 13.38 24.77
C ASP A 104 -14.75 12.06 24.12
N GLU A 105 -16.06 11.80 24.04
CA GLU A 105 -16.58 10.58 23.41
C GLU A 105 -16.35 10.56 21.89
N GLY A 106 -16.56 11.70 21.22
CA GLY A 106 -16.27 11.82 19.79
C GLY A 106 -14.79 11.64 19.50
N MET A 107 -13.93 12.25 20.31
CA MET A 107 -12.48 12.08 20.19
C MET A 107 -12.03 10.66 20.51
N ALA A 108 -12.60 9.98 21.51
CA ALA A 108 -12.28 8.58 21.80
C ALA A 108 -12.51 7.70 20.56
N ARG A 109 -13.66 7.84 19.89
CA ARG A 109 -13.95 7.13 18.64
C ARG A 109 -12.96 7.44 17.52
N ILE A 110 -12.57 8.71 17.35
CA ILE A 110 -11.57 9.11 16.36
C ILE A 110 -10.19 8.51 16.69
N ARG A 111 -9.77 8.59 17.95
CA ARG A 111 -8.49 8.06 18.45
C ARG A 111 -8.38 6.55 18.26
N GLU A 112 -9.48 5.81 18.47
CA GLU A 112 -9.54 4.35 18.31
C GLU A 112 -9.72 3.89 16.86
N SER A 113 -10.12 4.80 15.96
CA SER A 113 -10.37 4.48 14.56
C SER A 113 -9.11 4.00 13.83
N THR A 114 -9.33 3.11 12.87
CA THR A 114 -8.32 2.67 11.90
C THR A 114 -8.80 3.00 10.51
N VAL A 115 -8.00 3.77 9.76
CA VAL A 115 -8.36 4.20 8.40
C VAL A 115 -7.32 3.68 7.41
N VAL A 116 -7.80 3.10 6.31
CA VAL A 116 -6.96 2.65 5.19
C VAL A 116 -7.16 3.62 4.03
N ILE A 117 -6.05 4.15 3.52
CA ILE A 117 -6.03 5.07 2.37
C ILE A 117 -5.35 4.34 1.21
N VAL A 118 -6.08 4.18 0.11
CA VAL A 118 -5.57 3.53 -1.11
C VAL A 118 -5.35 4.62 -2.17
N GLY A 119 -4.08 4.81 -2.53
CA GLY A 119 -3.59 5.89 -3.37
C GLY A 119 -3.23 7.13 -2.56
N CYS A 120 -1.96 7.54 -2.59
CA CYS A 120 -1.41 8.71 -1.90
C CYS A 120 -0.95 9.79 -2.90
N GLY A 121 -1.67 9.95 -4.01
CA GLY A 121 -1.56 11.12 -4.89
C GLY A 121 -2.23 12.35 -4.28
N GLY A 122 -2.49 13.39 -5.09
CA GLY A 122 -2.90 14.72 -4.59
C GLY A 122 -4.22 14.85 -3.82
N VAL A 123 -4.96 13.75 -3.61
CA VAL A 123 -6.13 13.73 -2.70
C VAL A 123 -5.82 12.87 -1.47
N GLY A 124 -5.31 11.66 -1.68
CA GLY A 124 -5.02 10.73 -0.60
C GLY A 124 -3.90 11.20 0.31
N SER A 125 -2.90 11.91 -0.22
CA SER A 125 -1.83 12.53 0.58
C SER A 125 -2.40 13.54 1.59
N TRP A 126 -3.26 14.44 1.12
CA TRP A 126 -3.93 15.43 1.96
C TRP A 126 -4.90 14.79 2.95
N ALA A 127 -5.67 13.79 2.51
CA ALA A 127 -6.56 13.04 3.39
C ALA A 127 -5.78 12.38 4.54
N ALA A 128 -4.63 11.77 4.26
CA ALA A 128 -3.76 11.16 5.27
C ALA A 128 -3.29 12.18 6.31
N VAL A 129 -2.79 13.34 5.85
CA VAL A 129 -2.33 14.43 6.72
C VAL A 129 -3.48 14.96 7.58
N MET A 130 -4.64 15.21 6.97
CA MET A 130 -5.80 15.72 7.72
C MET A 130 -6.29 14.73 8.75
N LEU A 131 -6.39 13.43 8.43
CA LEU A 131 -6.80 12.40 9.38
C LEU A 131 -5.81 12.28 10.55
N ALA A 132 -4.50 12.33 10.28
CA ALA A 132 -3.48 12.34 11.31
C ALA A 132 -3.63 13.57 12.23
N ARG A 133 -3.82 14.76 11.65
CA ARG A 133 -4.04 16.02 12.39
C ARG A 133 -5.38 16.07 13.12
N SER A 134 -6.35 15.27 12.69
CA SER A 134 -7.64 15.10 13.39
C SER A 134 -7.53 14.17 14.61
N GLY A 135 -6.45 13.39 14.73
CA GLY A 135 -6.18 12.53 15.86
C GLY A 135 -6.36 11.03 15.60
N VAL A 136 -6.53 10.59 14.35
CA VAL A 136 -6.58 9.17 14.01
C VAL A 136 -5.24 8.50 14.35
N LYS A 137 -5.24 7.50 15.23
CA LYS A 137 -3.99 6.84 15.67
C LYS A 137 -3.46 5.82 14.68
N LYS A 138 -4.34 5.18 13.90
CA LYS A 138 -3.98 4.06 13.02
C LYS A 138 -4.33 4.39 11.58
N LEU A 139 -3.32 4.75 10.79
CA LEU A 139 -3.43 4.97 9.36
C LEU A 139 -2.65 3.90 8.60
N ARG A 140 -3.28 3.27 7.61
CA ARG A 140 -2.61 2.36 6.67
C ARG A 140 -2.64 2.97 5.28
N LEU A 141 -1.47 3.32 4.77
CA LEU A 141 -1.32 3.91 3.45
C LEU A 141 -0.92 2.82 2.45
N VAL A 142 -1.62 2.74 1.34
CA VAL A 142 -1.35 1.78 0.26
C VAL A 142 -1.18 2.59 -1.02
N ASP A 143 0.06 2.70 -1.50
CA ASP A 143 0.38 3.33 -2.79
C ASP A 143 1.46 2.50 -3.51
N PHE A 144 1.34 2.44 -4.83
CA PHE A 144 2.27 1.71 -5.70
C PHE A 144 3.13 2.65 -6.56
N ASP A 145 2.88 3.96 -6.51
CA ASP A 145 3.61 4.96 -7.28
C ASP A 145 4.82 5.51 -6.52
N GLN A 146 5.81 6.02 -7.27
CA GLN A 146 6.92 6.78 -6.72
C GLN A 146 6.68 8.28 -6.86
N VAL A 147 7.17 9.07 -5.90
CA VAL A 147 7.12 10.53 -5.98
C VAL A 147 8.05 11.01 -7.11
N THR A 148 7.52 11.84 -7.99
CA THR A 148 8.27 12.46 -9.10
C THR A 148 8.21 13.98 -9.00
N LEU A 149 9.00 14.71 -9.80
CA LEU A 149 8.95 16.17 -9.84
C LEU A 149 7.55 16.72 -10.19
N SER A 150 6.80 16.02 -11.05
CA SER A 150 5.43 16.43 -11.41
C SER A 150 4.41 16.15 -10.30
N SER A 151 4.77 15.35 -9.29
CA SER A 151 3.96 15.15 -8.10
C SER A 151 3.94 16.40 -7.22
N LEU A 152 4.99 17.23 -7.20
CA LEU A 152 5.11 18.38 -6.29
C LEU A 152 4.01 19.46 -6.45
N ASN A 153 3.24 19.42 -7.54
CA ASN A 153 2.14 20.34 -7.73
C ASN A 153 0.88 19.97 -6.91
N ARG A 154 0.85 18.81 -6.23
CA ARG A 154 -0.32 18.30 -5.50
C ARG A 154 0.04 17.26 -4.44
#